data_AF-A0A959Y9Q6-F1
#
_entry.id   AF-A0A959Y9Q6-F1
#
_cell.length_a   1.000
_cell.length_b   1.000
_cell.length_c   1.000
_cell.angle_alpha   90.00
_cell.angle_beta   90.00
_cell.angle_gamma   90.00
#
_symmetry.space_group_name_H-M   'P 1'
#
loop_
_entity.id
_entity.type
_entity.pdbx_description
1 polymer ?
#
loop_
_entity_poly.entity_id
_entity_poly.type
_entity_poly.pdbx_seq_one_letter_code
_entity_poly.pdbx_strand_id
1 'polypeptide(L)'
;ADRYTELVIGAPRSEGTGSPFGDHFLERTGAPWRYWKEDGAMDLVLSRRPLHAAAAPPEGWKDFYPVVPEVVLEHENDAASSWWEMGKLVRTRAQLKVLVTYAEEDADQLALAEQFGRLIAEAREAWPEHDRTAYLLLVGSKPATRVHWHAWQCLAGDDGTMKPL
;
A
#
# COMPACT_ATOMS: atom_id res chain seq x y z
N ALA A 1 -16.19 -3.79 4.72
CA ALA A 1 -15.24 -2.68 4.51
C ALA A 1 -15.73 -1.48 5.31
N ASP A 2 -14.81 -0.68 5.83
CA ASP A 2 -15.16 0.50 6.61
C ASP A 2 -15.64 1.64 5.68
N ARG A 3 -16.55 2.48 6.15
CA ARG A 3 -17.33 3.43 5.31
C ARG A 3 -16.44 4.39 4.53
N TYR A 4 -15.27 4.75 5.06
CA TYR A 4 -14.32 5.62 4.37
C TYR A 4 -13.52 4.89 3.28
N THR A 5 -13.12 3.63 3.51
CA THR A 5 -12.49 2.81 2.47
C THR A 5 -13.43 2.65 1.28
N GLU A 6 -14.73 2.43 1.52
CA GLU A 6 -15.73 2.39 0.43
C GLU A 6 -15.89 3.74 -0.29
N LEU A 7 -15.70 4.88 0.39
CA LEU A 7 -15.78 6.21 -0.25
C LEU A 7 -14.54 6.54 -1.08
N VAL A 8 -13.36 6.09 -0.66
CA VAL A 8 -12.08 6.38 -1.32
C VAL A 8 -11.77 5.35 -2.41
N ILE A 9 -11.89 4.08 -2.06
CA ILE A 9 -11.54 2.93 -2.91
C ILE A 9 -12.76 2.38 -3.63
N GLY A 10 -13.96 2.47 -3.07
CA GLY A 10 -15.19 1.92 -3.66
C GLY A 10 -15.62 0.60 -3.02
N ALA A 11 -16.82 0.11 -3.38
CA ALA A 11 -17.34 -1.17 -2.89
C ALA A 11 -16.48 -2.37 -3.34
N PRO A 12 -16.45 -3.48 -2.58
CA PRO A 12 -15.72 -4.70 -2.93
C PRO A 12 -16.03 -5.23 -4.35
N ARG A 13 -15.02 -5.80 -5.03
CA ARG A 13 -15.15 -6.58 -6.29
C ARG A 13 -15.82 -5.87 -7.48
N SER A 14 -15.30 -4.73 -7.92
CA SER A 14 -15.55 -4.25 -9.29
C SER A 14 -14.25 -4.17 -10.08
N GLU A 15 -14.20 -4.87 -11.21
CA GLU A 15 -13.04 -4.85 -12.11
C GLU A 15 -13.03 -3.55 -12.90
N GLY A 16 -11.89 -2.83 -12.89
CA GLY A 16 -11.57 -1.74 -13.80
C GLY A 16 -12.50 -0.51 -13.81
N THR A 17 -13.48 -0.44 -12.91
CA THR A 17 -14.45 0.67 -12.78
C THR A 17 -14.94 0.79 -11.34
N GLY A 18 -15.36 1.97 -10.91
CA GLY A 18 -16.03 2.17 -9.61
C GLY A 18 -15.07 2.27 -8.42
N SER A 19 -13.88 2.82 -8.64
CA SER A 19 -12.98 3.24 -7.58
C SER A 19 -12.77 4.74 -7.72
N PRO A 20 -13.33 5.60 -6.84
CA PRO A 20 -13.15 7.05 -6.98
C PRO A 20 -11.67 7.44 -7.06
N PHE A 21 -10.81 6.82 -6.25
CA PHE A 21 -9.37 7.00 -6.35
C PHE A 21 -8.77 6.41 -7.65
N GLY A 22 -9.11 5.17 -7.98
CA GLY A 22 -8.61 4.50 -9.19
C GLY A 22 -8.96 5.28 -10.46
N ASP A 23 -10.23 5.65 -10.61
CA ASP A 23 -10.76 6.46 -11.72
C ASP A 23 -10.02 7.80 -11.82
N HIS A 24 -9.86 8.52 -10.69
CA HIS A 24 -9.09 9.77 -10.66
C HIS A 24 -7.63 9.58 -11.07
N PHE A 25 -6.99 8.50 -10.62
CA PHE A 25 -5.61 8.19 -10.96
C PHE A 25 -5.44 7.91 -12.47
N LEU A 26 -6.36 7.15 -13.07
CA LEU A 26 -6.36 6.88 -14.51
C LEU A 26 -6.51 8.18 -15.32
N GLU A 27 -7.45 9.04 -14.95
CA GLU A 27 -7.67 10.35 -15.60
C GLU A 27 -6.43 11.23 -15.54
N ARG A 28 -5.74 11.26 -14.40
CA ARG A 28 -4.57 12.13 -14.17
C ARG A 28 -3.31 11.65 -14.88
N THR A 29 -3.10 10.35 -14.96
CA THR A 29 -1.83 9.78 -15.46
C THR A 29 -1.80 9.63 -16.98
N GLY A 30 -2.96 9.48 -17.64
CA GLY A 30 -3.09 9.39 -19.11
C GLY A 30 -2.39 8.19 -19.77
N ALA A 31 -1.71 7.35 -18.99
CA ALA A 31 -1.05 6.12 -19.42
C ALA A 31 -2.02 4.93 -19.33
N PRO A 32 -1.76 3.79 -20.02
CA PRO A 32 -2.66 2.63 -20.04
C PRO A 32 -2.59 1.84 -18.72
N TRP A 33 -2.91 2.52 -17.62
CA TRP A 33 -3.06 1.93 -16.31
C TRP A 33 -4.39 1.20 -16.20
N ARG A 34 -4.41 0.24 -15.28
CA ARG A 34 -5.57 -0.53 -14.88
C ARG A 34 -5.54 -0.64 -13.37
N TYR A 35 -6.70 -0.84 -12.77
CA TYR A 35 -6.77 -1.14 -11.35
C TYR A 35 -7.75 -2.27 -11.06
N TRP A 36 -7.50 -2.94 -9.94
CA TRP A 36 -8.31 -3.99 -9.36
C TRP A 36 -8.48 -3.71 -7.87
N LYS A 37 -9.65 -4.01 -7.33
CA LYS A 37 -9.96 -3.86 -5.91
C LYS A 37 -10.05 -5.23 -5.24
N GLU A 38 -9.53 -5.35 -4.02
CA GLU A 38 -9.48 -6.59 -3.25
C GLU A 38 -8.78 -7.77 -3.96
N ASP A 39 -7.90 -7.50 -4.92
CA ASP A 39 -7.09 -8.55 -5.54
C ASP A 39 -5.90 -8.90 -4.65
N GLY A 40 -5.66 -10.19 -4.42
CA GLY A 40 -4.60 -10.66 -3.52
C GLY A 40 -4.73 -10.16 -2.06
N ALA A 41 -5.95 -9.83 -1.61
CA ALA A 41 -6.25 -9.22 -0.31
C ALA A 41 -5.76 -7.78 -0.11
N MET A 42 -5.40 -7.06 -1.18
CA MET A 42 -5.09 -5.63 -1.17
C MET A 42 -6.32 -4.77 -1.51
N ASP A 43 -6.54 -3.66 -0.83
CA ASP A 43 -7.66 -2.75 -1.15
C ASP A 43 -7.63 -2.27 -2.60
N LEU A 44 -6.46 -1.87 -3.11
CA LEU A 44 -6.29 -1.42 -4.48
C LEU A 44 -4.94 -1.86 -5.08
N VAL A 45 -5.00 -2.37 -6.29
CA VAL A 45 -3.85 -2.78 -7.10
C VAL A 45 -3.85 -1.99 -8.39
N LEU A 46 -2.74 -1.34 -8.74
CA LEU A 46 -2.57 -0.61 -10.01
C LEU A 46 -1.46 -1.24 -10.84
N SER A 47 -1.76 -1.49 -12.12
CA SER A 47 -0.75 -1.98 -13.05
C SER A 47 -0.94 -1.50 -14.48
N ARG A 48 0.15 -1.41 -15.24
CA ARG A 48 0.10 -1.21 -16.70
C ARG A 48 -0.11 -2.51 -17.47
N ARG A 49 0.07 -3.65 -16.82
CA ARG A 49 -0.06 -4.98 -17.43
C ARG A 49 -1.29 -5.71 -16.85
N PRO A 50 -1.92 -6.63 -17.60
CA PRO A 50 -2.97 -7.48 -17.06
C PRO A 50 -2.41 -8.36 -15.93
N LEU A 51 -3.15 -8.51 -14.83
CA LEU A 51 -2.65 -9.26 -13.68
C LEU A 51 -2.50 -10.77 -13.97
N HIS A 52 -3.35 -11.36 -14.80
CA HIS A 52 -3.30 -12.80 -15.14
C HIS A 52 -2.08 -13.27 -15.95
N ALA A 53 -1.09 -12.41 -16.20
CA ALA A 53 0.10 -12.75 -16.98
C ALA A 53 1.25 -13.35 -16.14
N ALA A 54 1.09 -13.58 -14.84
CA ALA A 54 2.19 -14.02 -14.00
C ALA A 54 2.48 -15.52 -14.11
N ALA A 55 3.77 -15.83 -14.28
CA ALA A 55 4.29 -17.19 -14.17
C ALA A 55 4.16 -17.71 -12.73
N ALA A 56 3.98 -19.02 -12.56
CA ALA A 56 4.03 -19.68 -11.26
C ALA A 56 5.32 -19.29 -10.51
N PRO A 57 5.28 -19.13 -9.17
CA PRO A 57 6.48 -18.79 -8.43
C PRO A 57 7.50 -19.94 -8.54
N PRO A 58 8.81 -19.66 -8.48
CA PRO A 58 9.83 -20.69 -8.41
C PRO A 58 9.59 -21.62 -7.20
N GLU A 59 9.88 -22.91 -7.38
CA GLU A 59 9.74 -23.91 -6.32
C GLU A 59 10.55 -23.52 -5.07
N GLY A 60 9.90 -23.49 -3.91
CA GLY A 60 10.49 -23.06 -2.63
C GLY A 60 9.96 -21.72 -2.10
N TRP A 61 9.26 -20.95 -2.91
CA TRP A 61 8.61 -19.69 -2.50
C TRP A 61 7.21 -19.99 -1.94
N LYS A 62 7.16 -20.50 -0.70
CA LYS A 62 5.95 -21.12 -0.12
C LYS A 62 4.74 -20.19 0.09
N ASP A 63 4.93 -18.87 0.10
CA ASP A 63 3.85 -17.90 0.41
C ASP A 63 3.74 -16.76 -0.62
N PHE A 64 4.22 -16.99 -1.85
CA PHE A 64 4.40 -15.90 -2.80
C PHE A 64 3.31 -15.87 -3.86
N TYR A 65 2.49 -14.82 -3.84
CA TYR A 65 1.53 -14.55 -4.91
C TYR A 65 2.28 -13.91 -6.08
N PRO A 66 2.44 -14.59 -7.24
CA PRO A 66 3.02 -13.95 -8.39
C PRO A 66 1.93 -13.14 -9.09
N VAL A 67 2.01 -11.82 -9.03
CA VAL A 67 1.90 -10.89 -10.16
C VAL A 67 2.52 -9.59 -9.66
N VAL A 68 3.30 -8.89 -10.48
CA VAL A 68 4.02 -7.67 -10.07
C VAL A 68 3.18 -6.45 -10.42
N PRO A 69 2.20 -6.03 -9.59
CA PRO A 69 1.64 -4.71 -9.75
C PRO A 69 2.75 -3.67 -9.58
N GLU A 70 2.67 -2.59 -10.34
CA GLU A 70 3.55 -1.48 -10.11
C GLU A 70 3.21 -0.78 -8.79
N VAL A 71 1.93 -0.73 -8.39
CA VAL A 71 1.52 -0.14 -7.11
C VAL A 71 0.48 -1.02 -6.41
N VAL A 72 0.64 -1.19 -5.10
CA VAL A 72 -0.40 -1.70 -4.19
C VAL A 72 -0.69 -0.67 -3.11
N LEU A 73 -1.94 -0.58 -2.70
CA LEU A 73 -2.41 0.35 -1.69
C LEU A 73 -3.35 -0.37 -0.73
N GLU A 74 -3.14 -0.13 0.57
CA GLU A 74 -4.04 -0.49 1.67
C GLU A 74 -4.51 0.78 2.38
N HIS A 75 -5.76 0.79 2.83
CA HIS A 75 -6.38 1.91 3.52
C HIS A 75 -7.07 1.45 4.81
N GLU A 76 -6.49 1.84 5.95
CA GLU A 76 -7.01 1.55 7.29
C GLU A 76 -7.41 2.83 8.00
N ASN A 77 -8.65 2.91 8.50
CA ASN A 77 -9.13 4.11 9.17
C ASN A 77 -8.59 4.25 10.60
N ASP A 78 -8.15 3.16 11.20
CA ASP A 78 -7.62 3.12 12.55
C ASP A 78 -6.12 2.77 12.57
N ALA A 79 -5.30 3.74 12.94
CA ALA A 79 -3.87 3.55 13.17
C ALA A 79 -3.54 2.31 14.03
N ALA A 80 -4.32 2.03 15.08
CA ALA A 80 -4.05 0.90 15.97
C ALA A 80 -4.22 -0.45 15.26
N SER A 81 -5.04 -0.50 14.22
CA SER A 81 -5.33 -1.71 13.43
C SER A 81 -4.43 -1.84 12.18
N SER A 82 -3.68 -0.78 11.85
CA SER A 82 -2.86 -0.69 10.63
C SER A 82 -1.72 -1.72 10.54
N TRP A 83 -1.35 -2.36 11.65
CA TRP A 83 -0.28 -3.38 11.67
C TRP A 83 -0.59 -4.57 10.75
N TRP A 84 -1.86 -4.94 10.60
CA TRP A 84 -2.28 -6.04 9.73
C TRP A 84 -2.02 -5.68 8.25
N GLU A 85 -2.37 -4.45 7.88
CA GLU A 85 -2.16 -3.88 6.55
C GLU A 85 -0.68 -3.71 6.22
N MET A 86 0.13 -3.25 7.18
CA MET A 86 1.59 -3.24 7.04
C MET A 86 2.13 -4.65 6.74
N GLY A 87 1.64 -5.66 7.48
CA GLY A 87 2.00 -7.06 7.29
C GLY A 87 1.67 -7.60 5.89
N LYS A 88 0.50 -7.24 5.36
CA LYS A 88 0.09 -7.53 3.99
C LYS A 88 1.04 -6.89 2.98
N LEU A 89 1.33 -5.59 3.12
CA LEU A 89 2.22 -4.87 2.22
C LEU A 89 3.65 -5.44 2.19
N VAL A 90 4.26 -5.73 3.35
CA VAL A 90 5.64 -6.25 3.38
C VAL A 90 5.79 -7.66 2.79
N ARG A 91 4.69 -8.43 2.70
CA ARG A 91 4.69 -9.79 2.11
C ARG A 91 4.33 -9.82 0.63
N THR A 92 3.68 -8.78 0.11
CA THR A 92 3.30 -8.66 -1.30
C THR A 92 4.40 -7.99 -2.11
N ARG A 93 4.70 -8.44 -3.35
CA ARG A 93 5.62 -7.69 -4.22
C ARG A 93 4.92 -6.60 -5.00
N ALA A 94 5.49 -5.41 -4.97
CA ALA A 94 5.14 -4.29 -5.84
C ALA A 94 6.34 -3.35 -5.95
N GLN A 95 6.35 -2.45 -6.95
CA GLN A 95 7.37 -1.39 -7.02
C GLN A 95 7.09 -0.28 -6.00
N LEU A 96 5.82 0.06 -5.80
CA LEU A 96 5.39 1.00 -4.77
C LEU A 96 4.31 0.35 -3.90
N LYS A 97 4.51 0.45 -2.59
CA LYS A 97 3.58 -0.06 -1.57
C LYS A 97 3.11 1.10 -0.73
N VAL A 98 1.81 1.34 -0.70
CA VAL A 98 1.23 2.52 -0.04
C VAL A 98 0.33 2.07 1.10
N LEU A 99 0.57 2.61 2.30
CA LEU A 99 -0.38 2.54 3.41
C LEU A 99 -0.96 3.93 3.63
N VAL A 100 -2.29 4.02 3.65
CA VAL A 100 -3.01 5.22 4.05
C VAL A 100 -3.72 4.95 5.36
N THR A 101 -3.52 5.81 6.35
CA THR A 101 -4.21 5.71 7.64
C THR A 101 -4.42 7.07 8.31
N TYR A 102 -4.97 7.07 9.52
CA TYR A 102 -5.30 8.26 10.27
C TYR A 102 -4.84 8.16 11.72
N ALA A 103 -4.14 9.19 12.20
CA ALA A 103 -3.70 9.34 13.58
C ALA A 103 -3.74 10.81 13.96
N GLU A 104 -4.28 11.13 15.13
CA GLU A 104 -4.46 12.52 15.57
C GLU A 104 -3.21 13.12 16.19
N GLU A 105 -2.44 12.32 16.93
CA GLU A 105 -1.24 12.79 17.64
C GLU A 105 0.04 12.53 16.84
N ASP A 106 0.95 13.51 16.81
CA ASP A 106 2.26 13.37 16.14
C ASP A 106 3.08 12.19 16.69
N ALA A 107 2.92 11.86 17.98
CA ALA A 107 3.57 10.72 18.61
C ALA A 107 3.08 9.38 18.01
N ASP A 108 1.79 9.26 17.75
CA ASP A 108 1.20 8.06 17.13
C ASP A 108 1.65 7.92 15.67
N GLN A 109 1.72 9.04 14.94
CA GLN A 109 2.22 9.07 13.57
C GLN A 109 3.68 8.59 13.49
N LEU A 110 4.53 9.05 14.42
CA LEU A 110 5.92 8.60 14.50
C LEU A 110 6.00 7.11 14.88
N ALA A 111 5.21 6.66 15.85
CA ALA A 111 5.17 5.27 16.27
C ALA A 111 4.73 4.33 15.12
N LEU A 112 3.77 4.75 14.30
CA LEU A 112 3.37 4.05 13.07
C LEU A 112 4.52 3.94 12.07
N ALA A 113 5.24 5.04 11.82
CA ALA A 113 6.37 5.06 10.89
C ALA A 113 7.51 4.14 11.36
N GLU A 114 7.83 4.17 12.66
CA GLU A 114 8.83 3.29 13.28
C GLU A 114 8.39 1.82 13.22
N GLN A 115 7.13 1.53 13.54
CA GLN A 115 6.58 0.18 13.46
C GLN A 115 6.64 -0.38 12.04
N PHE A 116 6.21 0.41 11.05
CA PHE A 116 6.25 -0.02 9.66
C PHE A 116 7.70 -0.26 9.21
N GLY A 117 8.62 0.63 9.60
CA GLY A 117 10.03 0.47 9.27
C GLY A 117 10.66 -0.80 9.83
N ARG A 118 10.33 -1.17 11.07
CA ARG A 118 10.76 -2.46 11.66
C ARG A 118 10.23 -3.65 10.85
N LEU A 119 8.94 -3.65 10.51
CA LEU A 119 8.34 -4.72 9.70
C LEU A 119 9.00 -4.84 8.32
N ILE A 120 9.36 -3.72 7.70
CA ILE A 120 10.10 -3.70 6.42
C ILE A 120 11.48 -4.34 6.59
N ALA A 121 12.21 -3.98 7.65
CA ALA A 121 13.54 -4.53 7.92
C ALA A 121 13.47 -6.05 8.18
N GLU A 122 12.58 -6.49 9.06
CA GLU A 122 12.35 -7.91 9.39
C GLU A 122 11.94 -8.71 8.15
N ALA A 123 11.00 -8.19 7.36
CA ALA A 123 10.54 -8.85 6.15
C ALA A 123 11.64 -8.95 5.08
N ARG A 124 12.53 -7.97 4.96
CA ARG A 124 13.64 -8.02 3.99
C ARG A 124 14.69 -9.06 4.35
N GLU A 125 14.95 -9.26 5.64
CA GLU A 125 15.86 -10.31 6.10
C GLU A 125 15.31 -11.71 5.77
N ALA A 126 14.01 -11.92 5.98
CA ALA A 126 13.34 -13.18 5.66
C ALA A 126 13.10 -13.36 4.14
N TRP A 127 12.76 -12.28 3.44
CA TRP A 127 12.27 -12.26 2.06
C TRP A 127 12.77 -11.02 1.29
N PRO A 128 13.92 -11.10 0.60
CA PRO A 128 14.56 -9.93 -0.01
C PRO A 128 13.72 -9.25 -1.10
N GLU A 129 13.42 -7.97 -0.95
CA GLU A 129 12.63 -7.16 -1.90
C GLU A 129 13.31 -6.90 -3.26
N HIS A 130 12.57 -6.38 -4.25
CA HIS A 130 13.18 -5.91 -5.51
C HIS A 130 13.96 -4.63 -5.23
N ASP A 131 15.09 -4.40 -5.93
CA ASP A 131 15.93 -3.20 -5.81
C ASP A 131 15.26 -1.87 -6.24
N ARG A 132 13.97 -1.91 -6.58
CA ARG A 132 13.14 -0.74 -6.92
C ARG A 132 11.94 -0.59 -6.00
N THR A 133 11.74 -1.51 -5.06
CA THR A 133 10.60 -1.47 -4.14
C THR A 133 10.75 -0.29 -3.18
N ALA A 134 9.74 0.58 -3.16
CA ALA A 134 9.58 1.67 -2.21
C ALA A 134 8.28 1.51 -1.40
N TYR A 135 8.31 2.04 -0.18
CA TYR A 135 7.16 2.12 0.72
C TYR A 135 6.80 3.58 0.95
N LEU A 136 5.51 3.88 0.99
CA LEU A 136 4.95 5.18 1.31
C LEU A 136 3.90 5.01 2.41
N LEU A 137 4.04 5.75 3.49
CA LEU A 137 3.04 5.86 4.55
C LEU A 137 2.44 7.26 4.49
N LEU A 138 1.12 7.34 4.32
CA LEU A 138 0.35 8.57 4.34
C LEU A 138 -0.54 8.56 5.58
N VAL A 139 -0.34 9.52 6.49
CA VAL A 139 -1.14 9.64 7.70
C VAL A 139 -1.92 10.94 7.67
N GLY A 140 -3.25 10.83 7.71
CA GLY A 140 -4.14 11.96 7.88
C GLY A 140 -4.37 12.26 9.36
N SER A 141 -4.18 13.51 9.78
CA SER A 141 -4.64 14.00 11.09
C SER A 141 -5.82 14.94 10.88
N LYS A 142 -6.79 14.95 11.80
CA LYS A 142 -7.97 15.81 11.72
C LYS A 142 -8.09 16.68 12.99
N PRO A 143 -7.14 17.60 13.21
CA PRO A 143 -7.21 18.52 14.34
C PRO A 143 -8.40 19.49 14.26
N ALA A 144 -9.05 19.63 13.09
CA ALA A 144 -10.18 20.55 12.89
C ALA A 144 -11.09 20.13 11.70
N THR A 145 -11.56 21.08 10.88
CA THR A 145 -12.47 20.84 9.74
C THR A 145 -11.77 20.33 8.47
N ARG A 146 -10.44 20.28 8.45
CA ARG A 146 -9.63 19.85 7.31
C ARG A 146 -8.64 18.76 7.75
N VAL A 147 -8.42 17.79 6.87
CA VAL A 147 -7.39 16.76 7.05
C VAL A 147 -6.03 17.35 6.69
N HIS A 148 -5.09 17.21 7.61
CA HIS A 148 -3.67 17.49 7.39
C HIS A 148 -2.96 16.18 7.08
N TRP A 149 -2.16 16.15 6.02
CA TRP A 149 -1.49 14.93 5.56
C TRP A 149 -0.01 14.99 5.87
N HIS A 150 0.49 13.92 6.46
CA HIS A 150 1.90 13.68 6.74
C HIS A 150 2.34 12.45 5.95
N ALA A 151 3.58 12.47 5.45
CA ALA A 151 4.08 11.41 4.60
C ALA A 151 5.48 10.96 5.03
N TRP A 152 5.71 9.65 4.98
CA TRP A 152 7.01 9.03 5.18
C TRP A 152 7.28 8.04 4.06
N GLN A 153 8.56 7.86 3.74
CA GLN A 153 9.00 6.92 2.72
C GLN A 153 10.16 6.05 3.20
N CYS A 154 10.23 4.83 2.70
CA CYS A 154 11.42 3.98 2.74
C CYS A 154 11.73 3.57 1.31
N LEU A 155 12.88 3.98 0.78
CA LEU A 155 13.30 3.69 -0.58
C LEU A 155 13.98 2.33 -0.68
N ALA A 156 14.22 1.90 -1.92
CA ALA A 156 15.05 0.75 -2.17
C ALA A 156 16.50 1.03 -1.71
N GLY A 157 17.08 0.10 -0.96
CA GLY A 157 18.43 0.23 -0.40
C GLY A 157 18.51 0.96 0.95
N ASP A 158 17.41 1.55 1.43
CA ASP A 158 17.34 2.01 2.84
C ASP A 158 17.38 0.81 3.79
N ASP A 159 17.73 1.03 5.05
CA ASP A 159 17.78 0.00 6.11
C ASP A 159 16.40 -0.44 6.64
N GLY A 160 15.33 0.04 6.01
CA GLY A 160 13.95 -0.14 6.46
C GLY A 160 13.39 1.07 7.20
N THR A 161 14.23 2.05 7.57
CA THR A 161 13.76 3.25 8.27
C THR A 161 12.85 4.11 7.38
N MET A 162 11.66 4.43 7.89
CA MET A 162 10.73 5.37 7.28
C MET A 162 11.20 6.81 7.55
N LYS A 163 11.46 7.58 6.50
CA LYS A 163 11.93 8.97 6.56
C LYS A 163 10.80 9.93 6.19
N PRO A 164 10.60 11.04 6.93
CA PRO A 164 9.58 12.02 6.58
C PRO A 164 9.86 12.66 5.20
N LEU A 165 8.80 13.01 4.48
CA LEU A 165 8.81 13.70 3.18
C LEU A 165 8.59 15.22 3.31
#